data_AF-X0YH98-F1
#
_entry.id   AF-X0YH98-F1
#
_cell.length_a   1.000
_cell.length_b   1.000
_cell.length_c   1.000
_cell.angle_alpha   90.00
_cell.angle_beta   90.00
_cell.angle_gamma   90.00
#
_symmetry.space_group_name_H-M   'P 1'
#
loop_
_entity.id
_entity.type
_entity.pdbx_description
1 polymer ?
#
loop_
_entity_poly.entity_id
_entity_poly.type
_entity_poly.pdbx_seq_one_letter_code
_entity_poly.pdbx_strand_id
1 'polypeptide(L)' 'MPACYKKGKEQGLWYEIKCLEETIKIKKQLDKDASFEKGILRAYKKLTEKDYQKPFLQSS' A
#
# COMPACT_ATOMS: atom_id res chain seq x y z
N MET A 1 -13.99 -10.74 0.23
CA MET A 1 -12.75 -9.92 0.27
C MET A 1 -12.11 -9.96 -1.10
N PRO A 2 -11.81 -8.83 -1.76
CA PRO A 2 -11.32 -8.88 -3.13
C PRO A 2 -9.85 -9.36 -3.17
N ALA A 3 -9.68 -10.50 -3.83
CA ALA A 3 -8.68 -10.85 -4.85
C ALA A 3 -7.17 -10.46 -4.74
N CYS A 4 -6.64 -9.98 -3.61
CA CYS A 4 -5.18 -9.81 -3.47
C CYS A 4 -4.42 -11.04 -2.95
N TYR A 5 -5.11 -12.18 -2.78
CA TYR A 5 -4.52 -13.38 -2.18
C TYR A 5 -4.09 -14.48 -3.18
N LYS A 6 -4.22 -14.27 -4.50
CA LYS A 6 -3.88 -15.27 -5.53
C LYS A 6 -3.47 -14.55 -6.82
N LYS A 7 -2.32 -14.73 -7.47
CA LYS A 7 -1.29 -15.78 -7.50
C LYS A 7 0.02 -15.12 -7.99
N GLY A 8 1.18 -15.48 -7.39
CA GLY A 8 2.49 -15.36 -8.04
C GLY A 8 3.45 -14.31 -7.47
N LYS A 9 4.15 -14.64 -6.37
CA LYS A 9 5.50 -14.16 -6.00
C LYS A 9 5.80 -12.66 -5.81
N GLU A 10 4.89 -11.72 -5.99
CA GLU A 10 5.17 -10.33 -5.58
C GLU A 10 4.89 -10.14 -4.09
N GLN A 11 5.97 -10.06 -3.31
CA GLN A 11 5.95 -9.75 -1.88
C GLN A 11 6.68 -8.43 -1.66
N GLY A 12 6.09 -7.52 -0.88
CA GLY A 12 6.72 -6.25 -0.53
C GLY A 12 5.71 -5.13 -0.29
N LEU A 13 6.20 -4.06 0.36
CA LEU A 13 5.40 -2.91 0.75
C LEU A 13 4.65 -2.25 -0.43
N TRP A 14 5.25 -2.25 -1.62
CA TRP A 14 4.61 -1.75 -2.85
C TRP A 14 3.37 -2.55 -3.24
N TYR A 15 3.44 -3.89 -3.15
CA TYR A 15 2.30 -4.78 -3.42
C TYR A 15 1.18 -4.56 -2.41
N GLU A 16 1.52 -4.45 -1.12
CA GLU A 16 0.54 -4.18 -0.07
C GLU A 16 -0.17 -2.82 -0.26
N ILE A 17 0.59 -1.78 -0.64
CA ILE A 17 0.04 -0.46 -0.99
C ILE A 17 -0.95 -0.58 -2.15
N LYS A 18 -0.60 -1.29 -3.22
CA LYS A 18 -1.49 -1.50 -4.38
C LYS A 18 -2.77 -2.24 -4.01
N CYS A 19 -2.65 -3.27 -3.18
CA CYS A 19 -3.81 -4.02 -2.68
C CYS A 19 -4.75 -3.17 -1.83
N LEU A 20 -4.20 -2.29 -0.98
CA LEU A 20 -5.00 -1.35 -0.20
C LEU A 20 -5.71 -0.33 -1.10
N GLU A 21 -5.04 0.21 -2.12
CA GLU A 21 -5.65 1.15 -3.07
C GLU A 21 -6.85 0.55 -3.80
N GLU A 22 -6.73 -0.68 -4.30
CA GLU A 22 -7.84 -1.39 -4.95
C GLU A 22 -8.98 -1.73 -3.97
N THR A 23 -8.65 -2.13 -2.73
CA THR A 23 -9.65 -2.38 -1.69
C THR A 23 -10.46 -1.12 -1.36
N ILE A 24 -9.80 0.04 -1.23
CA ILE A 24 -10.46 1.32 -1.00
C ILE A 24 -11.38 1.67 -2.17
N LYS A 25 -10.94 1.44 -3.41
CA LYS A 25 -11.71 1.71 -4.62
C LYS A 25 -12.99 0.87 -4.66
N ILE A 26 -12.90 -0.43 -4.38
CA ILE A 26 -14.05 -1.34 -4.32
C ILE A 26 -15.00 -0.94 -3.19
N LYS A 27 -14.47 -0.64 -2.00
CA LYS A 27 -15.31 -0.18 -0.89
C LYS A 27 -16.05 1.11 -1.20
N LYS A 28 -15.40 2.09 -1.86
CA LYS A 28 -16.05 3.31 -2.34
C LYS A 28 -17.16 3.01 -3.36
N GLN A 29 -16.93 2.10 -4.30
CA GLN A 29 -17.97 1.71 -5.27
C GLN A 29 -19.18 1.05 -4.61
N LEU A 30 -18.95 0.36 -3.50
CA LEU A 30 -19.99 -0.29 -2.71
C LEU A 30 -20.61 0.63 -1.62
N ASP A 31 -20.26 1.92 -1.61
CA ASP A 31 -20.64 2.89 -0.57
C ASP A 31 -20.33 2.41 0.86
N LYS A 32 -19.23 1.68 1.02
CA LYS A 32 -18.76 1.14 2.30
C LYS A 32 -17.65 1.99 2.89
N ASP A 33 -17.59 2.02 4.22
CA ASP A 33 -16.49 2.68 4.91
C ASP A 33 -15.13 2.03 4.55
N ALA A 34 -14.23 2.89 4.09
CA ALA A 34 -12.85 2.56 3.74
C ALA A 34 -11.86 3.42 4.56
N SER A 35 -12.29 3.97 5.69
CA SER A 35 -11.50 4.90 6.50
C SER A 35 -10.31 4.19 7.13
N PHE A 36 -10.50 2.92 7.52
CA PHE A 36 -9.45 2.06 8.05
C PHE A 36 -8.34 1.80 7.01
N GLU A 37 -8.69 1.36 5.81
CA GLU A 37 -7.70 1.08 4.75
C GLU A 37 -6.97 2.34 4.30
N LYS A 38 -7.66 3.50 4.26
CA LYS A 38 -7.01 4.80 3.99
C LYS A 38 -5.97 5.14 5.06
N GLY A 39 -6.23 4.82 6.33
CA GLY A 39 -5.29 5.00 7.44
C GLY A 39 -4.02 4.18 7.24
N ILE A 40 -4.18 2.89 6.92
CA ILE A 40 -3.04 1.99 6.63
C ILE A 40 -2.26 2.47 5.41
N LEU A 41 -2.96 2.83 4.32
CA LEU A 41 -2.32 3.35 3.10
C LEU A 41 -1.48 4.60 3.38
N ARG A 42 -1.96 5.50 4.24
CA ARG A 42 -1.22 6.70 4.64
C ARG A 42 0.03 6.38 5.46
N ALA A 43 -0.05 5.39 6.37
CA ALA A 43 1.10 4.94 7.14
C ALA A 43 2.16 4.31 6.22
N TYR A 44 1.75 3.45 5.29
CA TYR A 44 2.65 2.82 4.32
C TYR A 44 3.30 3.84 3.38
N LYS A 45 2.55 4.83 2.86
CA LYS A 45 3.12 5.91 2.04
C LYS A 45 4.20 6.71 2.78
N LYS A 46 3.97 7.02 4.07
CA LYS A 46 4.97 7.70 4.91
C LYS A 46 6.22 6.85 5.15
N LEU A 47 6.08 5.53 5.27
CA LEU A 47 7.23 4.62 5.39
C LEU A 47 8.03 4.59 4.09
N THR A 48 7.35 4.48 2.93
CA THR A 48 8.03 4.53 1.64
C THR A 48 8.71 5.88 1.36
N GLU A 49 8.13 7.02 1.75
CA GLU A 49 8.79 8.33 1.61
C GLU A 49 10.04 8.43 2.47
N LYS A 50 10.04 7.87 3.68
CA LYS A 50 11.22 7.83 4.55
C LYS A 50 12.32 6.89 4.02
N ASP A 51 11.94 5.77 3.40
CA ASP A 51 12.90 4.87 2.74
C ASP A 51 13.46 5.49 1.45
N TYR A 52 12.67 6.24 0.69
CA TYR A 52 13.13 6.95 -0.52
C TYR A 52 14.01 8.18 -0.19
N GLN A 53 13.80 8.80 0.98
CA GLN A 53 14.61 9.90 1.49
C GLN A 53 15.87 9.45 2.24
N LYS A 54 16.18 8.15 2.34
CA LYS A 54 17.56 7.78 2.67
C LYS A 54 18.40 8.22 1.47
N PRO A 55 19.25 9.26 1.58
CA PRO A 55 20.25 9.48 0.57
C PRO A 55 20.98 8.15 0.43
N PHE A 56 21.15 7.71 -0.81
CA PHE A 56 22.23 6.81 -1.19
C PHE A 56 23.48 7.40 -0.54
N LEU A 57 23.82 6.92 0.66
CA LEU A 57 25.09 7.18 1.27
C LEU A 57 26.05 6.49 0.31
N GLN A 58 26.59 7.30 -0.62
CA GLN A 58 27.81 7.01 -1.33
C GLN A 58 28.80 6.59 -0.26
N SER A 59 28.96 5.28 -0.08
CA SER A 59 30.12 4.72 0.58
C SER A 59 31.31 5.11 -0.30
N SER A 60 31.96 6.21 0.08
CA SER A 60 33.35 6.48 -0.29
C SER A 60 34.28 5.53 0.46
#